data_AF-H8GDL9-F1
#
_entry.id   AF-H8GDL9-F1
#
_cell.length_a   1.000
_cell.length_b   1.000
_cell.length_c   1.000
_cell.angle_alpha   90.00
_cell.angle_beta   90.00
_cell.angle_gamma   90.00
#
_symmetry.space_group_name_H-M   'P 1'
#
loop_
_entity.id
_entity.type
_entity.pdbx_description
1 polymer ?
#
loop_
_entity_poly.entity_id
_entity_poly.type
_entity_poly.pdbx_seq_one_letter_code
_entity_poly.pdbx_strand_id
1 'polypeptide(L)'
;HDGLLVGVLSGGSPRRSSAVRDGVLDALRTAVVADPGSGGHDAAPTGGVALVGGGPGDPELITVRGRRLLARADVVVVDRLAPRELLDELPPHVRVVDAAKIPYGRAAAQDVINRTLIEHARAGRFVVRLKGGDPYVFGRGFEELQACAEAGVPVTVVPGVTSAFSVPAVADVPVTHRGVAHEVVVVSGHVPPGDERSLVDWDALGRLSGTIVVLMGLERLDRIADTLVAAGRAPETPVAVVQEGTMRTQRVVRSTLGQVARAVAEAGIRPPAITVVGPVAGLAADASPSGG
;
A
#
# COMPACT_ATOMS: atom_id res chain seq x y z
N HIS A 1 13.48 27.65 5.98
CA HIS A 1 13.61 26.24 6.38
C HIS A 1 15.10 25.92 6.37
N ASP A 2 15.69 25.34 7.42
CA ASP A 2 17.15 25.09 7.49
C ASP A 2 18.04 26.28 7.05
N GLY A 3 17.71 27.50 7.51
CA GLY A 3 18.45 28.73 7.15
C GLY A 3 18.04 29.39 5.83
N LEU A 4 17.22 28.77 4.98
CA LEU A 4 16.66 29.40 3.78
C LEU A 4 15.52 30.38 4.10
N LEU A 5 15.63 31.58 3.53
CA LEU A 5 14.57 32.58 3.44
C LEU A 5 13.83 32.42 2.10
N VAL A 6 12.53 32.15 2.18
CA VAL A 6 11.66 32.00 1.01
C VAL A 6 10.73 33.21 0.93
N GLY A 7 10.89 34.01 -0.12
CA GLY A 7 10.01 35.15 -0.42
C GLY A 7 8.98 34.77 -1.48
N VAL A 8 7.70 35.01 -1.22
CA VAL A 8 6.62 34.80 -2.18
C VAL A 8 5.95 36.13 -2.50
N LEU A 9 6.03 36.54 -3.78
CA LEU A 9 5.44 37.76 -4.32
C LEU A 9 4.28 37.39 -5.26
N SER A 10 3.04 37.47 -4.79
CA SER A 10 1.85 37.23 -5.62
C SER A 10 1.03 38.50 -5.87
N GLY A 11 1.68 39.53 -6.43
CA GLY A 11 1.01 40.69 -7.04
C GLY A 11 0.01 41.45 -6.14
N GLY A 12 0.22 41.50 -4.83
CA GLY A 12 -0.61 42.27 -3.91
C GLY A 12 -1.85 41.58 -3.34
N SER A 13 -2.02 40.26 -3.51
CA SER A 13 -3.07 39.49 -2.83
C SER A 13 -2.51 38.74 -1.62
N PRO A 14 -2.76 39.18 -0.36
CA PRO A 14 -2.20 38.56 0.84
C PRO A 14 -2.61 37.09 1.01
N ARG A 15 -3.86 36.75 0.64
CA ARG A 15 -4.37 35.36 0.71
C ARG A 15 -3.65 34.45 -0.28
N ARG A 16 -3.39 34.94 -1.50
CA ARG A 16 -2.63 34.19 -2.51
C ARG A 16 -1.16 34.06 -2.10
N SER A 17 -0.57 35.10 -1.51
CA SER A 17 0.82 35.05 -1.02
C SER A 17 0.97 34.02 0.09
N SER A 18 0.00 33.94 1.01
CA SER A 18 -0.01 32.90 2.05
C SER A 18 -0.14 31.52 1.43
N ALA A 19 -1.15 31.29 0.57
CA ALA A 19 -1.37 29.98 -0.04
C ALA A 19 -0.15 29.48 -0.84
N VAL A 20 0.49 30.38 -1.61
CA VAL A 20 1.70 30.03 -2.37
C VAL A 20 2.90 29.84 -1.46
N ARG A 21 3.08 30.65 -0.42
CA ARG A 21 4.14 30.44 0.60
C ARG A 21 3.96 29.10 1.31
N ASP A 22 2.73 28.80 1.71
CA ASP A 22 2.41 27.57 2.42
C ASP A 22 2.61 26.35 1.49
N GLY A 23 2.27 26.47 0.20
CA GLY A 23 2.59 25.47 -0.82
C GLY A 23 4.09 25.30 -1.10
N VAL A 24 4.88 26.39 -1.12
CA VAL A 24 6.35 26.29 -1.27
C VAL A 24 7.00 25.72 -0.01
N LEU A 25 6.52 26.10 1.18
CA LEU A 25 6.97 25.51 2.44
C LEU A 25 6.61 24.03 2.52
N ASP A 26 5.43 23.65 2.05
CA ASP A 26 5.03 22.25 1.94
C ASP A 26 5.90 21.51 0.93
N ALA A 27 6.18 22.08 -0.23
CA ALA A 27 7.07 21.48 -1.24
C ALA A 27 8.52 21.31 -0.74
N LEU A 28 9.04 22.27 0.02
CA LEU A 28 10.34 22.16 0.69
C LEU A 28 10.29 21.10 1.79
N ARG A 29 9.20 21.06 2.56
CA ARG A 29 9.00 20.05 3.60
C ARG A 29 8.83 18.68 2.99
N THR A 30 8.16 18.48 1.87
CA THR A 30 7.96 17.16 1.24
C THR A 30 9.14 16.77 0.33
N ALA A 31 10.16 17.63 0.24
CA ALA A 31 11.32 17.54 -0.65
C ALA A 31 10.94 17.43 -2.14
N VAL A 32 9.78 17.95 -2.53
CA VAL A 32 9.39 18.17 -3.93
C VAL A 32 10.28 19.26 -4.56
N VAL A 33 10.76 20.21 -3.75
CA VAL A 33 11.83 21.15 -4.13
C VAL A 33 13.11 20.73 -3.39
N ALA A 34 14.11 20.28 -4.14
CA ALA A 34 15.41 19.93 -3.57
C ALA A 34 16.18 21.19 -3.15
N ASP A 35 16.67 21.21 -1.91
CA ASP A 35 17.70 22.14 -1.46
C ASP A 35 19.03 21.38 -1.36
N PRO A 36 20.00 21.62 -2.27
CA PRO A 36 21.29 20.95 -2.23
C PRO A 36 22.16 21.37 -1.03
N GLY A 37 21.75 22.36 -0.21
CA GLY A 37 22.52 22.91 0.90
C GLY A 37 22.07 22.52 2.32
N SER A 38 20.91 21.87 2.52
CA SER A 38 20.38 21.55 3.86
C SER A 38 21.04 20.30 4.47
N GLY A 39 22.25 20.49 5.02
CA GLY A 39 22.93 19.54 5.92
C GLY A 39 22.30 19.43 7.32
N GLY A 40 20.97 19.50 7.44
CA GLY A 40 20.25 19.47 8.72
C GLY A 40 19.85 18.06 9.16
N HIS A 41 20.58 17.48 10.13
CA HIS A 41 20.24 16.37 11.05
C HIS A 41 19.63 15.05 10.51
N ASP A 42 19.45 14.89 9.21
CA ASP A 42 19.15 13.60 8.57
C ASP A 42 20.05 13.50 7.32
N ALA A 43 21.37 13.59 7.53
CA ALA A 43 22.35 13.31 6.48
C ALA A 43 21.93 11.98 5.83
N ALA A 44 21.74 11.98 4.50
CA ALA A 44 21.46 10.73 3.81
C ALA A 44 22.59 9.81 4.22
N PRO A 45 22.33 8.65 4.85
CA PRO A 45 23.42 7.74 5.12
C PRO A 45 24.10 7.49 3.78
N THR A 46 25.37 7.86 3.69
CA THR A 46 26.20 7.55 2.55
C THR A 46 26.25 6.03 2.48
N GLY A 47 25.52 5.45 1.51
CA GLY A 47 25.19 4.02 1.49
C GLY A 47 24.07 3.64 2.48
N GLY A 48 22.95 3.13 1.97
CA GLY A 48 21.86 2.60 2.79
C GLY A 48 20.62 2.25 1.99
N VAL A 49 19.68 1.54 2.62
CA VAL A 49 18.41 1.15 2.00
C VAL A 49 17.25 1.79 2.76
N ALA A 50 16.29 2.36 2.05
CA ALA A 50 15.01 2.75 2.59
C ALA A 50 13.91 1.86 2.01
N LEU A 51 13.24 1.06 2.86
CA LEU A 51 12.03 0.33 2.50
C LEU A 51 10.84 1.28 2.66
N VAL A 52 10.28 1.74 1.54
CA VAL A 52 9.23 2.77 1.52
C VAL A 52 7.92 2.18 1.06
N GLY A 53 6.89 2.26 1.91
CA GLY A 53 5.51 2.00 1.53
C GLY A 53 4.97 3.14 0.65
N GLY A 54 4.65 2.81 -0.60
CA GLY A 54 4.12 3.74 -1.58
C GLY A 54 2.62 4.00 -1.46
N GLY A 55 1.89 3.20 -0.68
CA GLY A 55 0.43 3.27 -0.62
C GLY A 55 -0.27 2.39 -1.67
N PRO A 56 -1.61 2.40 -1.71
CA PRO A 56 -2.42 1.42 -2.44
C PRO A 56 -2.50 1.62 -3.96
N GLY A 57 -2.07 2.78 -4.48
CA GLY A 57 -2.15 3.08 -5.91
C GLY A 57 -2.01 4.56 -6.19
N ASP A 58 -2.87 5.38 -5.58
CA ASP A 58 -2.80 6.84 -5.70
C ASP A 58 -1.45 7.38 -5.16
N PRO A 59 -0.65 8.12 -5.96
CA PRO A 59 0.62 8.66 -5.54
C PRO A 59 0.51 9.64 -4.36
N GLU A 60 -0.65 10.28 -4.14
CA GLU A 60 -0.86 11.19 -2.99
C GLU A 60 -0.99 10.45 -1.66
N LEU A 61 -1.20 9.12 -1.68
CA LEU A 61 -1.27 8.28 -0.49
C LEU A 61 0.10 7.77 -0.01
N ILE A 62 1.20 8.18 -0.67
CA ILE A 62 2.53 8.04 -0.09
C ILE A 62 2.65 8.94 1.14
N THR A 63 3.37 8.48 2.16
CA THR A 63 3.63 9.33 3.34
C THR A 63 4.60 10.46 2.99
N VAL A 64 4.53 11.58 3.70
CA VAL A 64 5.49 12.70 3.58
C VAL A 64 6.94 12.20 3.72
N ARG A 65 7.20 11.28 4.66
CA ARG A 65 8.54 10.68 4.81
C ARG A 65 8.93 9.83 3.61
N GLY A 66 7.99 9.07 3.04
CA GLY A 66 8.23 8.27 1.84
C GLY A 66 8.61 9.14 0.65
N ARG A 67 7.85 10.22 0.40
CA ARG A 67 8.12 11.23 -0.63
C ARG A 67 9.52 11.84 -0.48
N ARG A 68 9.88 12.25 0.74
CA ARG A 68 11.19 12.83 1.06
C ARG A 68 12.34 11.89 0.72
N LEU A 69 12.25 10.62 1.12
CA LEU A 69 13.32 9.66 0.85
C LEU A 69 13.39 9.29 -0.63
N LEU A 70 12.25 9.16 -1.30
CA LEU A 70 12.19 8.89 -2.73
C LEU A 70 12.88 9.98 -3.56
N ALA A 71 12.68 11.26 -3.21
CA ALA A 71 13.33 12.38 -3.87
C ALA A 71 14.87 12.42 -3.71
N ARG A 72 15.41 11.71 -2.71
CA ARG A 72 16.85 11.65 -2.39
C ARG A 72 17.53 10.40 -2.95
N ALA A 73 16.78 9.49 -3.56
CA ALA A 73 17.28 8.20 -4.00
C ALA A 73 18.29 8.34 -5.14
N ASP A 74 19.43 7.64 -5.05
CA ASP A 74 20.29 7.40 -6.21
C ASP A 74 19.74 6.27 -7.07
N VAL A 75 19.07 5.31 -6.43
CA VAL A 75 18.52 4.10 -7.04
C VAL A 75 17.15 3.81 -6.45
N VAL A 76 16.16 3.57 -7.30
CA VAL A 76 14.83 3.13 -6.89
C VAL A 76 14.59 1.71 -7.39
N VAL A 77 14.45 0.76 -6.46
CA VAL A 77 14.02 -0.61 -6.76
C VAL A 77 12.51 -0.70 -6.55
N VAL A 78 11.75 -0.67 -7.63
CA VAL A 78 10.28 -0.55 -7.59
C VAL A 78 9.60 -1.91 -7.68
N ASP A 79 8.61 -2.16 -6.83
CA ASP A 79 7.79 -3.37 -6.85
C ASP A 79 6.69 -3.32 -7.92
N ARG A 80 6.13 -4.48 -8.29
CA ARG A 80 5.05 -4.54 -9.29
C ARG A 80 3.84 -3.67 -8.91
N LEU A 81 3.47 -3.69 -7.63
CA LEU A 81 2.27 -3.03 -7.09
C LEU A 81 2.54 -1.62 -6.54
N ALA A 82 3.77 -1.13 -6.63
CA ALA A 82 4.07 0.23 -6.20
C ALA A 82 3.43 1.26 -7.17
N PRO A 83 3.00 2.44 -6.67
CA PRO A 83 2.50 3.52 -7.52
C PRO A 83 3.57 3.98 -8.50
N ARG A 84 3.40 3.64 -9.79
CA ARG A 84 4.40 3.96 -10.81
C ARG A 84 4.45 5.44 -11.15
N GLU A 85 3.37 6.18 -10.95
CA GLU A 85 3.30 7.63 -11.16
C GLU A 85 4.33 8.37 -10.29
N LEU A 86 4.71 7.82 -9.12
CA LEU A 86 5.78 8.36 -8.28
C LEU A 86 7.16 8.34 -8.96
N LEU A 87 7.37 7.46 -9.94
CA LEU A 87 8.63 7.34 -10.67
C LEU A 87 8.81 8.46 -11.69
N ASP A 88 7.71 9.03 -12.20
CA ASP A 88 7.73 10.11 -13.19
C ASP A 88 8.25 11.43 -12.61
N GLU A 89 8.21 11.55 -11.28
CA GLU A 89 8.71 12.70 -10.52
C GLU A 89 10.19 12.54 -10.11
N LEU A 90 10.82 11.41 -10.42
CA LEU A 90 12.23 11.19 -10.06
C LEU A 90 13.16 12.06 -10.91
N PRO A 91 14.24 12.59 -10.31
CA PRO A 91 15.27 13.28 -11.07
C PRO A 91 15.87 12.37 -12.16
N PRO A 92 16.28 12.91 -13.33
CA PRO A 92 16.80 12.09 -14.45
C PRO A 92 18.04 11.25 -14.14
N HIS A 93 18.78 11.59 -13.09
CA HIS A 93 19.98 10.85 -12.68
C HIS A 93 19.66 9.59 -11.86
N VAL A 94 18.42 9.45 -11.36
CA VAL A 94 18.01 8.32 -10.52
C VAL A 94 17.87 7.07 -11.35
N ARG A 95 18.56 5.99 -10.94
CA ARG A 95 18.43 4.69 -11.61
C ARG A 95 17.21 3.94 -11.12
N VAL A 96 16.27 3.63 -12.01
CA VAL A 96 15.10 2.80 -11.69
C VAL A 96 15.37 1.33 -12.05
N VAL A 97 15.14 0.42 -11.11
CA VAL A 97 15.19 -1.03 -11.28
C VAL A 97 13.80 -1.60 -11.02
N ASP A 98 13.16 -2.13 -12.06
CA ASP A 98 11.83 -2.74 -11.94
C ASP A 98 11.94 -4.21 -11.49
N ALA A 99 11.50 -4.49 -10.26
CA ALA A 99 11.54 -5.84 -9.71
C ALA A 99 10.66 -6.83 -10.48
N ALA A 100 9.62 -6.36 -11.19
CA ALA A 100 8.75 -7.21 -11.98
C ALA A 100 9.41 -7.73 -13.27
N LYS A 101 10.51 -7.10 -13.71
CA LYS A 101 11.25 -7.47 -14.93
C LYS A 101 12.43 -8.42 -14.65
N ILE A 102 12.62 -8.83 -13.40
CA ILE A 102 13.70 -9.73 -13.00
C ILE A 102 13.38 -11.17 -13.48
N PRO A 103 14.18 -11.75 -14.39
CA PRO A 103 13.83 -12.99 -15.08
C PRO A 103 14.16 -14.23 -14.24
N TYR A 104 13.38 -14.55 -13.19
CA TYR A 104 13.54 -15.78 -12.41
C TYR A 104 12.22 -16.21 -11.75
N GLY A 105 12.13 -17.47 -11.27
CA GLY A 105 11.03 -17.92 -10.41
C GLY A 105 10.94 -17.09 -9.12
N ARG A 106 9.78 -17.04 -8.44
CA ARG A 106 9.51 -16.08 -7.34
C ARG A 106 10.52 -16.08 -6.19
N ALA A 107 11.06 -17.25 -5.80
CA ALA A 107 12.07 -17.33 -4.75
C ALA A 107 13.39 -16.68 -5.21
N ALA A 108 13.89 -17.11 -6.38
CA ALA A 108 15.07 -16.52 -7.01
C ALA A 108 14.89 -15.03 -7.33
N ALA A 109 13.67 -14.57 -7.63
CA ALA A 109 13.38 -13.15 -7.81
C ALA A 109 13.60 -12.35 -6.50
N GLN A 110 13.27 -12.90 -5.34
CA GLN A 110 13.53 -12.22 -4.06
C GLN A 110 15.02 -12.12 -3.76
N ASP A 111 15.78 -13.20 -3.99
CA ASP A 111 17.22 -13.19 -3.76
C ASP A 111 17.92 -12.17 -4.66
N VAL A 112 17.45 -12.03 -5.91
CA VAL A 112 17.94 -11.01 -6.83
C VAL A 112 17.59 -9.60 -6.34
N ILE A 113 16.37 -9.37 -5.84
CA ILE A 113 15.99 -8.08 -5.25
C ILE A 113 16.90 -7.77 -4.06
N ASN A 114 17.03 -8.69 -3.11
CA ASN A 114 17.86 -8.53 -1.92
C ASN A 114 19.32 -8.20 -2.30
N ARG A 115 19.89 -8.96 -3.24
CA ARG A 115 21.24 -8.72 -3.75
C ARG A 115 21.36 -7.34 -4.42
N THR A 116 20.38 -6.93 -5.22
CA THR A 116 20.36 -5.61 -5.87
C THR A 116 20.40 -4.49 -4.84
N LEU A 117 19.58 -4.60 -3.78
CA LEU A 117 19.57 -3.62 -2.69
C LEU A 117 20.95 -3.51 -2.02
N ILE A 118 21.54 -4.66 -1.68
CA ILE A 118 22.83 -4.75 -0.99
C ILE A 118 23.97 -4.22 -1.86
N GLU A 119 24.04 -4.61 -3.13
CA GLU A 119 25.10 -4.20 -4.06
C GLU A 119 25.10 -2.68 -4.29
N HIS A 120 23.92 -2.09 -4.51
CA HIS A 120 23.83 -0.65 -4.69
C HIS A 120 24.17 0.11 -3.39
N ALA A 121 23.70 -0.35 -2.24
CA ALA A 121 24.01 0.28 -0.96
C ALA A 121 25.51 0.20 -0.62
N ARG A 122 26.16 -0.95 -0.85
CA ARG A 122 27.62 -1.12 -0.66
C ARG A 122 28.46 -0.29 -1.62
N ALA A 123 27.91 0.07 -2.78
CA ALA A 123 28.52 1.03 -3.70
C ALA A 123 28.36 2.49 -3.23
N GLY A 124 27.91 2.74 -2.00
CA GLY A 124 27.72 4.07 -1.42
C GLY A 124 26.46 4.79 -1.88
N ARG A 125 25.56 4.10 -2.60
CA ARG A 125 24.32 4.69 -3.12
C ARG A 125 23.22 4.62 -2.07
N PHE A 126 22.38 5.64 -2.04
CA PHE A 126 21.12 5.61 -1.30
C PHE A 126 20.03 4.94 -2.12
N VAL A 127 19.56 3.78 -1.65
CA VAL A 127 18.62 2.92 -2.38
C VAL A 127 17.24 3.02 -1.76
N VAL A 128 16.23 3.36 -2.55
CA VAL A 128 14.82 3.28 -2.13
C VAL A 128 14.19 2.03 -2.72
N ARG A 129 13.76 1.10 -1.86
CA ARG A 129 12.90 -0.03 -2.21
C ARG A 129 11.45 0.43 -2.10
N LEU A 130 10.87 0.86 -3.21
CA LEU A 130 9.49 1.34 -3.26
C LEU A 130 8.52 0.16 -3.40
N LYS A 131 7.65 -0.04 -2.41
CA LYS A 131 6.72 -1.17 -2.30
C LYS A 131 5.27 -0.68 -2.38
N GLY A 132 4.38 -1.47 -2.97
CA GLY A 132 2.95 -1.20 -2.91
C GLY A 132 2.40 -1.41 -1.49
N GLY A 133 1.46 -0.57 -1.08
CA GLY A 133 0.86 -0.60 0.25
C GLY A 133 1.88 -0.29 1.35
N ASP A 134 1.94 -1.17 2.35
CA ASP A 134 2.89 -1.11 3.46
C ASP A 134 3.98 -2.21 3.32
N PRO A 135 5.27 -1.93 3.63
CA PRO A 135 6.35 -2.91 3.48
C PRO A 135 6.12 -4.23 4.24
N TYR A 136 5.41 -4.19 5.36
CA TYR A 136 5.27 -5.31 6.29
C TYR A 136 3.91 -6.01 6.24
N VAL A 137 2.96 -5.50 5.47
CA VAL A 137 1.67 -6.17 5.24
C VAL A 137 1.74 -6.99 3.96
N PHE A 138 2.10 -8.27 4.10
CA PHE A 138 2.29 -9.23 3.00
C PHE A 138 3.22 -8.76 1.86
N GLY A 139 4.07 -7.76 2.14
CA GLY A 139 4.99 -7.17 1.18
C GLY A 139 6.37 -7.81 1.18
N ARG A 140 6.69 -8.74 2.10
CA ARG A 140 8.04 -9.32 2.29
C ARG A 140 9.13 -8.30 2.65
N GLY A 141 8.77 -7.11 3.12
CA GLY A 141 9.75 -6.08 3.49
C GLY A 141 10.67 -6.52 4.63
N PHE A 142 10.19 -7.36 5.55
CA PHE A 142 11.04 -7.84 6.64
C PHE A 142 12.13 -8.81 6.15
N GLU A 143 11.86 -9.64 5.14
CA GLU A 143 12.87 -10.49 4.51
C GLU A 143 13.96 -9.66 3.84
N GLU A 144 13.57 -8.57 3.15
CA GLU A 144 14.50 -7.62 2.53
C GLU A 144 15.37 -6.92 3.60
N LEU A 145 14.78 -6.56 4.75
CA LEU A 145 15.50 -6.00 5.89
C LEU A 145 16.50 -6.99 6.48
N GLN A 146 16.10 -8.26 6.70
CA GLN A 146 16.98 -9.29 7.25
C GLN A 146 18.21 -9.51 6.37
N ALA A 147 18.01 -9.63 5.05
CA ALA A 147 19.12 -9.79 4.12
C ALA A 147 20.09 -8.59 4.13
N CYS A 148 19.56 -7.36 4.22
CA CYS A 148 20.41 -6.17 4.35
C CYS A 148 21.16 -6.14 5.69
N ALA A 149 20.50 -6.49 6.79
CA ALA A 149 21.12 -6.54 8.12
C ALA A 149 22.25 -7.57 8.18
N GLU A 150 22.05 -8.77 7.63
CA GLU A 150 23.09 -9.80 7.47
C GLU A 150 24.28 -9.32 6.64
N ALA A 151 24.03 -8.45 5.65
CA ALA A 151 25.05 -7.86 4.81
C ALA A 151 25.73 -6.61 5.41
N GLY A 152 25.33 -6.17 6.62
CA GLY A 152 25.83 -4.96 7.27
C GLY A 152 25.35 -3.65 6.63
N VAL A 153 24.26 -3.69 5.87
CA VAL A 153 23.67 -2.53 5.19
C VAL A 153 22.60 -1.90 6.09
N PRO A 154 22.70 -0.59 6.43
CA PRO A 154 21.70 0.07 7.25
C PRO A 154 20.38 0.21 6.49
N VAL A 155 19.27 -0.11 7.18
CA VAL A 155 17.91 -0.04 6.61
C VAL A 155 17.05 0.93 7.41
N THR A 156 16.39 1.85 6.70
CA THR A 156 15.29 2.65 7.23
C THR A 156 13.97 2.11 6.71
N VAL A 157 12.98 1.91 7.58
CA VAL A 157 11.64 1.49 7.16
C VAL A 157 10.68 2.67 7.29
N VAL A 158 9.95 2.95 6.21
CA VAL A 158 8.90 3.95 6.16
C VAL A 158 7.56 3.25 5.92
N PRO A 159 6.66 3.27 6.91
CA PRO A 159 5.32 2.70 6.76
C PRO A 159 4.57 3.32 5.59
N GLY A 160 3.67 2.54 4.99
CA GLY A 160 2.77 2.97 3.94
C GLY A 160 1.32 2.81 4.33
N VAL A 161 0.43 3.49 3.61
CA VAL A 161 -1.01 3.28 3.76
C VAL A 161 -1.34 1.89 3.18
N THR A 162 -1.70 0.93 4.03
CA THR A 162 -2.00 -0.44 3.60
C THR A 162 -3.29 -0.51 2.78
N SER A 163 -3.26 -1.26 1.67
CA SER A 163 -4.46 -1.53 0.87
C SER A 163 -5.52 -2.32 1.65
N ALA A 164 -5.14 -3.02 2.72
CA ALA A 164 -6.09 -3.74 3.57
C ALA A 164 -7.17 -2.81 4.15
N PHE A 165 -6.83 -1.56 4.42
CA PHE A 165 -7.74 -0.61 5.09
C PHE A 165 -8.15 0.55 4.18
N SER A 166 -7.22 1.09 3.38
CA SER A 166 -7.53 2.26 2.54
C SER A 166 -8.38 1.94 1.33
N VAL A 167 -8.17 0.78 0.70
CA VAL A 167 -8.94 0.39 -0.50
C VAL A 167 -10.41 0.16 -0.17
N PRO A 168 -10.79 -0.51 0.94
CA PRO A 168 -12.17 -0.52 1.40
C PRO A 168 -12.71 0.88 1.69
N ALA A 169 -11.93 1.73 2.36
CA ALA A 169 -12.37 3.07 2.76
C ALA A 169 -12.76 3.95 1.56
N VAL A 170 -11.98 3.94 0.47
CA VAL A 170 -12.31 4.71 -0.76
C VAL A 170 -13.47 4.10 -1.57
N ALA A 171 -13.96 2.94 -1.17
CA ALA A 171 -15.16 2.31 -1.69
C ALA A 171 -16.36 2.46 -0.73
N ASP A 172 -16.26 3.33 0.28
CA ASP A 172 -17.25 3.53 1.34
C ASP A 172 -17.53 2.26 2.16
N VAL A 173 -16.50 1.44 2.39
CA VAL A 173 -16.55 0.26 3.24
C VAL A 173 -15.54 0.42 4.38
N PRO A 174 -15.98 0.84 5.58
CA PRO A 174 -15.08 0.91 6.72
C PRO A 174 -14.69 -0.51 7.16
N VAL A 175 -13.50 -0.71 7.70
CA VAL A 175 -13.08 -2.04 8.18
C VAL A 175 -13.55 -2.35 9.60
N THR A 176 -13.94 -1.31 10.34
CA THR A 176 -14.59 -1.40 11.65
C THR A 176 -15.74 -0.39 11.71
N HIS A 177 -16.75 -0.68 12.51
CA HIS A 177 -17.82 0.28 12.77
C HIS A 177 -18.44 -0.01 14.12
N ARG A 178 -18.62 1.03 14.95
CA ARG A 178 -19.15 0.89 16.31
C ARG A 178 -20.51 0.20 16.27
N GLY A 179 -20.70 -0.80 17.14
CA GLY A 179 -21.95 -1.56 17.21
C GLY A 179 -22.17 -2.54 16.05
N VAL A 180 -21.22 -2.66 15.12
CA VAL A 180 -21.33 -3.50 13.91
C VAL A 180 -20.15 -4.47 13.81
N ALA A 181 -18.91 -3.98 13.88
CA ALA A 181 -17.71 -4.79 13.87
C ALA A 181 -16.63 -4.16 14.76
N HIS A 182 -16.26 -4.88 15.83
CA HIS A 182 -15.25 -4.48 16.82
C HIS A 182 -13.87 -5.12 16.58
N GLU A 183 -13.77 -5.99 15.59
CA GLU A 183 -12.55 -6.70 15.22
C GLU A 183 -12.40 -6.73 13.70
N VAL A 184 -11.14 -6.71 13.26
CA VAL A 184 -10.76 -6.88 11.86
C VAL A 184 -9.61 -7.88 11.78
N VAL A 185 -9.73 -8.88 10.90
CA VAL A 185 -8.67 -9.84 10.61
C VAL A 185 -8.23 -9.66 9.17
N VAL A 186 -6.93 -9.41 8.98
CA VAL A 186 -6.32 -9.25 7.65
C VAL A 186 -5.58 -10.52 7.31
N VAL A 187 -5.94 -11.16 6.20
CA VAL A 187 -5.37 -12.45 5.79
C VAL A 187 -4.92 -12.45 4.33
N SER A 188 -4.00 -13.34 4.01
CA SER A 188 -3.57 -13.61 2.65
C SER A 188 -4.28 -14.85 2.12
N GLY A 189 -5.02 -14.70 1.03
CA GLY A 189 -5.59 -15.80 0.25
C GLY A 189 -4.68 -16.28 -0.88
N HIS A 190 -3.37 -16.02 -0.78
CA HIS A 190 -2.41 -16.33 -1.84
C HIS A 190 -2.35 -17.83 -2.18
N VAL A 191 -2.46 -18.67 -1.14
CA VAL A 191 -2.66 -20.12 -1.25
C VAL A 191 -4.10 -20.44 -0.83
N PRO A 192 -4.73 -21.47 -1.43
CA PRO A 192 -6.11 -21.80 -1.08
C PRO A 192 -6.23 -22.36 0.35
N PRO A 193 -7.41 -22.27 0.97
CA PRO A 193 -7.71 -23.04 2.18
C PRO A 193 -7.40 -24.54 2.00
N GLY A 194 -6.85 -25.17 3.05
CA GLY A 194 -6.44 -26.58 3.05
C GLY A 194 -5.09 -26.88 2.38
N ASP A 195 -4.42 -25.89 1.79
CA ASP A 195 -3.02 -26.05 1.34
C ASP A 195 -2.07 -26.12 2.54
N GLU A 196 -1.09 -27.02 2.55
CA GLU A 196 -0.13 -27.19 3.64
C GLU A 196 0.69 -25.92 3.94
N ARG A 197 0.81 -25.02 2.96
CA ARG A 197 1.48 -23.72 3.12
C ARG A 197 0.58 -22.65 3.73
N SER A 198 -0.73 -22.89 3.81
CA SER A 198 -1.69 -21.97 4.41
C SER A 198 -1.60 -22.08 5.94
N LEU A 199 -1.08 -21.04 6.56
CA LEU A 199 -1.06 -20.91 8.03
C LEU A 199 -2.33 -20.26 8.60
N VAL A 200 -3.30 -19.92 7.75
CA VAL A 200 -4.55 -19.27 8.14
C VAL A 200 -5.52 -20.31 8.71
N ASP A 201 -6.02 -20.08 9.92
CA ASP A 201 -7.11 -20.86 10.53
C ASP A 201 -8.46 -20.41 9.95
N TRP A 202 -8.80 -20.93 8.78
CA TRP A 202 -10.04 -20.59 8.07
C TRP A 202 -11.30 -20.98 8.85
N ASP A 203 -11.22 -22.04 9.65
CA ASP A 203 -12.32 -22.49 10.48
C ASP A 203 -12.65 -21.47 11.58
N ALA A 204 -11.62 -20.91 12.23
CA ALA A 204 -11.80 -19.83 13.18
C ALA A 204 -12.41 -18.60 12.51
N LEU A 205 -11.94 -18.21 11.32
CA LEU A 205 -12.46 -17.06 10.59
C LEU A 205 -13.94 -17.23 10.21
N GLY A 206 -14.36 -18.43 9.82
CA GLY A 206 -15.78 -18.71 9.54
C GLY A 206 -16.69 -18.51 10.76
N ARG A 207 -16.17 -18.78 11.96
CA ARG A 207 -16.90 -18.58 13.23
C ARG A 207 -16.90 -17.13 13.73
N LEU A 208 -15.97 -16.29 13.28
CA LEU A 208 -15.98 -14.87 13.63
C LEU A 208 -17.19 -14.17 13.02
N SER A 209 -17.69 -13.12 13.67
CA SER A 209 -18.75 -12.26 13.15
C SER A 209 -18.22 -10.90 12.66
N GLY A 210 -16.99 -10.55 13.04
CA GLY A 210 -16.32 -9.31 12.64
C GLY A 210 -15.91 -9.26 11.16
N THR A 211 -15.04 -8.29 10.85
CA THR A 211 -14.60 -8.02 9.47
C THR A 211 -13.41 -8.89 9.11
N ILE A 212 -13.44 -9.54 7.95
CA ILE A 212 -12.30 -10.23 7.36
C ILE A 212 -11.90 -9.48 6.09
N VAL A 213 -10.65 -9.05 6.01
CA VAL A 213 -10.06 -8.48 4.80
C VAL A 213 -9.11 -9.49 4.18
N VAL A 214 -9.38 -9.92 2.96
CA VAL A 214 -8.58 -10.90 2.23
C VAL A 214 -7.78 -10.20 1.14
N LEU A 215 -6.45 -10.31 1.23
CA LEU A 215 -5.50 -9.86 0.22
C LEU A 215 -5.08 -11.04 -0.64
N MET A 216 -4.79 -10.80 -1.92
CA MET A 216 -4.28 -11.83 -2.86
C MET A 216 -5.18 -13.07 -3.01
N GLY A 217 -6.46 -12.98 -2.61
CA GLY A 217 -7.39 -14.12 -2.59
C GLY A 217 -8.34 -14.21 -3.77
N LEU A 218 -8.37 -13.24 -4.69
CA LEU A 218 -9.41 -13.14 -5.73
C LEU A 218 -9.53 -14.41 -6.59
N GLU A 219 -8.40 -14.98 -7.04
CA GLU A 219 -8.40 -16.19 -7.88
C GLU A 219 -8.80 -17.46 -7.11
N ARG A 220 -8.93 -17.40 -5.78
CA ARG A 220 -9.37 -18.51 -4.90
C ARG A 220 -10.63 -18.12 -4.12
N LEU A 221 -11.33 -17.07 -4.55
CA LEU A 221 -12.43 -16.50 -3.78
C LEU A 221 -13.60 -17.47 -3.63
N ASP A 222 -13.81 -18.35 -4.62
CA ASP A 222 -14.73 -19.49 -4.56
C ASP A 222 -14.42 -20.40 -3.35
N ARG A 223 -13.19 -20.91 -3.27
CA ARG A 223 -12.77 -21.82 -2.19
C ARG A 223 -12.75 -21.15 -0.83
N ILE A 224 -12.36 -19.88 -0.78
CA ILE A 224 -12.36 -19.09 0.45
C ILE A 224 -13.80 -18.91 0.95
N ALA A 225 -14.73 -18.54 0.07
CA ALA A 225 -16.13 -18.37 0.43
C ALA A 225 -16.75 -19.69 0.92
N ASP A 226 -16.56 -20.78 0.17
CA ASP A 226 -17.06 -22.11 0.53
C ASP A 226 -16.53 -22.57 1.89
N THR A 227 -15.24 -22.33 2.15
CA THR A 227 -14.61 -22.70 3.44
C THR A 227 -15.18 -21.90 4.60
N LEU A 228 -15.35 -20.58 4.44
CA LEU A 228 -15.94 -19.73 5.48
C LEU A 228 -17.39 -20.14 5.78
N VAL A 229 -18.16 -20.46 4.74
CA VAL A 229 -19.55 -20.95 4.89
C VAL A 229 -19.58 -22.30 5.61
N ALA A 230 -18.75 -23.25 5.19
CA ALA A 230 -18.64 -24.57 5.83
C ALA A 230 -18.24 -24.47 7.31
N ALA A 231 -17.42 -23.48 7.67
CA ALA A 231 -17.00 -23.20 9.03
C ALA A 231 -18.03 -22.43 9.89
N GLY A 232 -19.18 -22.05 9.32
CA GLY A 232 -20.32 -21.48 10.05
C GLY A 232 -20.67 -20.03 9.70
N ARG A 233 -19.98 -19.40 8.74
CA ARG A 233 -20.33 -18.04 8.30
C ARG A 233 -21.60 -18.08 7.45
N ALA A 234 -22.57 -17.21 7.73
CA ALA A 234 -23.81 -17.16 6.95
C ALA A 234 -23.54 -16.84 5.47
N PRO A 235 -24.09 -17.58 4.50
CA PRO A 235 -23.96 -17.30 3.06
C PRO A 235 -24.42 -15.88 2.67
N GLU A 236 -25.35 -15.30 3.42
CA GLU A 236 -25.90 -13.97 3.24
C GLU A 236 -24.98 -12.86 3.76
N THR A 237 -23.86 -13.22 4.41
CA THR A 237 -22.88 -12.24 4.93
C THR A 237 -22.47 -11.29 3.80
N PRO A 238 -22.58 -9.96 3.99
CA PRO A 238 -22.19 -9.00 2.97
C PRO A 238 -20.70 -9.11 2.61
N VAL A 239 -20.41 -8.95 1.33
CA VAL A 239 -19.05 -8.93 0.79
C VAL A 239 -18.89 -7.78 -0.18
N ALA A 240 -17.78 -7.06 -0.08
CA ALA A 240 -17.35 -6.07 -1.04
C ALA A 240 -16.00 -6.48 -1.63
N VAL A 241 -15.85 -6.41 -2.95
CA VAL A 241 -14.60 -6.65 -3.66
C VAL A 241 -14.24 -5.37 -4.41
N VAL A 242 -13.08 -4.82 -4.09
CA VAL A 242 -12.59 -3.57 -4.67
C VAL A 242 -11.33 -3.86 -5.48
N GLN A 243 -11.42 -3.74 -6.80
CA GLN A 243 -10.31 -3.84 -7.73
C GLN A 243 -9.64 -2.48 -7.89
N GLU A 244 -8.30 -2.48 -8.00
CA GLU A 244 -7.49 -1.29 -8.33
C GLU A 244 -7.90 -0.06 -7.51
N GLY A 245 -8.12 -0.29 -6.21
CA GLY A 245 -8.58 0.76 -5.30
C GLY A 245 -7.65 1.97 -5.33
N THR A 246 -8.23 3.17 -5.22
CA THR A 246 -7.57 4.48 -5.33
C THR A 246 -7.10 4.86 -6.74
N MET A 247 -7.13 3.94 -7.71
CA MET A 247 -6.82 4.24 -9.10
C MET A 247 -8.05 4.69 -9.88
N ARG A 248 -7.85 5.36 -11.02
CA ARG A 248 -8.94 5.77 -11.93
C ARG A 248 -9.73 4.59 -12.50
N THR A 249 -9.13 3.41 -12.50
CA THR A 249 -9.74 2.15 -12.96
C THR A 249 -10.41 1.38 -11.82
N GLN A 250 -10.60 1.99 -10.64
CA GLN A 250 -11.26 1.36 -9.50
C GLN A 250 -12.63 0.79 -9.88
N ARG A 251 -12.89 -0.45 -9.46
CA ARG A 251 -14.19 -1.11 -9.63
C ARG A 251 -14.60 -1.76 -8.32
N VAL A 252 -15.89 -1.67 -7.99
CA VAL A 252 -16.45 -2.23 -6.77
C VAL A 252 -17.57 -3.20 -7.12
N VAL A 253 -17.51 -4.42 -6.57
CA VAL A 253 -18.58 -5.41 -6.60
C VAL A 253 -19.06 -5.62 -5.17
N ARG A 254 -20.36 -5.42 -4.94
CA ARG A 254 -21.02 -5.78 -3.68
C ARG A 254 -21.89 -7.01 -3.92
N SER A 255 -21.83 -7.97 -2.99
CA SER A 255 -22.51 -9.27 -3.08
C SER A 255 -22.71 -9.84 -1.68
N THR A 256 -23.20 -11.06 -1.59
CA THR A 256 -23.11 -11.90 -0.39
C THR A 256 -22.00 -12.95 -0.55
N LEU A 257 -21.58 -13.54 0.57
CA LEU A 257 -20.54 -14.57 0.63
C LEU A 257 -20.86 -15.77 -0.28
N GLY A 258 -22.10 -16.25 -0.29
CA GLY A 258 -22.53 -17.37 -1.13
C GLY A 258 -22.62 -17.05 -2.62
N GLN A 259 -22.52 -15.77 -3.03
CA GLN A 259 -22.66 -15.36 -4.43
C GLN A 259 -21.43 -14.63 -4.99
N VAL A 260 -20.49 -14.22 -4.14
CA VAL A 260 -19.42 -13.30 -4.53
C VAL A 260 -18.54 -13.85 -5.64
N ALA A 261 -18.23 -15.15 -5.64
CA ALA A 261 -17.39 -15.77 -6.68
C ALA A 261 -18.02 -15.64 -8.07
N ARG A 262 -19.34 -15.84 -8.18
CA ARG A 262 -20.08 -15.63 -9.43
C ARG A 262 -20.11 -14.14 -9.81
N ALA A 263 -20.43 -13.27 -8.84
CA ALA A 263 -20.55 -11.84 -9.07
C ALA A 263 -19.24 -11.22 -9.60
N VAL A 264 -18.08 -11.61 -9.06
CA VAL A 264 -16.78 -11.12 -9.54
C VAL A 264 -16.43 -11.65 -10.92
N ALA A 265 -16.83 -12.90 -11.24
CA ALA A 265 -16.59 -13.49 -12.55
C ALA A 265 -17.45 -12.83 -13.64
N GLU A 266 -18.74 -12.62 -13.38
CA GLU A 266 -19.66 -11.91 -14.28
C GLU A 266 -19.24 -10.46 -14.52
N ALA A 267 -18.76 -9.79 -13.47
CA ALA A 267 -18.19 -8.45 -13.58
C ALA A 267 -16.79 -8.44 -14.21
N GLY A 268 -16.13 -9.59 -14.41
CA GLY A 268 -14.77 -9.65 -14.93
C GLY A 268 -13.74 -8.91 -14.06
N ILE A 269 -13.87 -9.02 -12.73
CA ILE A 269 -12.93 -8.45 -11.78
C ILE A 269 -11.60 -9.20 -11.82
N ARG A 270 -10.48 -8.47 -11.79
CA ARG A 270 -9.12 -9.02 -11.88
C ARG A 270 -8.23 -8.50 -10.75
N PRO A 271 -7.14 -9.20 -10.41
CA PRO A 271 -6.16 -8.68 -9.46
C PRO A 271 -5.47 -7.42 -10.02
N PRO A 272 -5.02 -6.48 -9.15
CA PRO A 272 -5.13 -6.53 -7.69
C PRO A 272 -6.53 -6.15 -7.18
N ALA A 273 -7.05 -6.91 -6.23
CA ALA A 273 -8.33 -6.65 -5.59
C ALA A 273 -8.29 -6.99 -4.08
N ILE A 274 -9.08 -6.26 -3.30
CA ILE A 274 -9.27 -6.46 -1.87
C ILE A 274 -10.70 -6.92 -1.63
N THR A 275 -10.86 -8.05 -0.96
CA THR A 275 -12.17 -8.59 -0.56
C THR A 275 -12.39 -8.30 0.91
N VAL A 276 -13.51 -7.67 1.24
CA VAL A 276 -13.99 -7.44 2.61
C VAL A 276 -15.22 -8.28 2.84
N VAL A 277 -15.17 -9.19 3.83
CA VAL A 277 -16.28 -10.04 4.24
C VAL A 277 -16.74 -9.60 5.62
N GLY A 278 -18.03 -9.29 5.75
CA GLY A 278 -18.65 -9.00 7.03
C GLY A 278 -19.68 -7.87 6.98
N PRO A 279 -20.34 -7.61 8.11
CA PRO A 279 -21.46 -6.66 8.18
C PRO A 279 -21.12 -5.27 7.64
N VAL A 280 -19.87 -4.82 7.82
CA VAL A 280 -19.40 -3.51 7.33
C VAL A 280 -19.49 -3.34 5.81
N ALA A 281 -19.40 -4.42 5.03
CA ALA A 281 -19.53 -4.37 3.58
C ALA A 281 -20.97 -4.10 3.11
N GLY A 282 -21.95 -4.31 4.00
CA GLY A 282 -23.37 -4.03 3.77
C GLY A 282 -23.83 -2.67 4.31
N LEU A 283 -22.94 -1.89 4.95
CA LEU A 283 -23.29 -0.54 5.38
C LEU A 283 -23.52 0.35 4.15
N ALA A 284 -24.60 1.11 4.18
CA ALA A 284 -24.85 2.21 3.26
C ALA A 284 -24.78 3.51 4.05
N ALA A 285 -24.23 4.56 3.46
CA ALA A 285 -24.43 5.90 3.99
C ALA A 285 -25.91 6.25 3.79
N ASP A 286 -26.68 6.27 4.88
CA ASP A 286 -28.05 6.77 4.84
C ASP A 286 -28.03 8.24 4.41
N ALA A 287 -28.33 8.51 3.14
CA ALA A 287 -28.66 9.85 2.68
C ALA A 287 -30.13 10.12 3.05
N SER A 288 -30.40 10.33 4.33
CA SER A 288 -31.63 10.97 4.77
C SER A 288 -31.27 12.07 5.76
N PRO A 289 -31.42 13.36 5.42
CA PRO A 289 -31.56 14.36 6.46
C PRO A 289 -32.83 13.99 7.21
N SER A 290 -32.70 13.58 8.46
CA SER A 290 -33.84 13.48 9.36
C SER A 290 -34.44 14.87 9.49
N GLY A 291 -35.48 15.14 8.71
CA GLY A 291 -36.39 16.26 8.92
C GLY A 291 -37.12 16.08 10.24
N GLY A 292 -37.28 17.20 10.94
CA GLY A 292 -37.95 17.34 12.22
C GLY A 292 -37.54 18.64 12.88
#